data_AF-A0A9X4BWA1-F1
#
_entry.id   AF-A0A9X4BWA1-F1
#
_cell.length_a   1.000
_cell.length_b   1.000
_cell.length_c   1.000
_cell.angle_alpha   90.00
_cell.angle_beta   90.00
_cell.angle_gamma   90.00
#
_symmetry.space_group_name_H-M   'P 1'
#
loop_
_entity.id
_entity.type
_entity.pdbx_description
1 polymer ?
#
loop_
_entity_poly.entity_id
_entity_poly.type
_entity_poly.pdbx_seq_one_letter_code
_entity_poly.pdbx_strand_id
1 'polypeptide(L)'
;MRFHARAYAADATCRGPSTTIQHNTSRRSVADLPLSSFIGSDGLITFLSFLDDKLFSEESEVLELIKRLHVPNYEAARHHFEAAIANGVFEPRSAPSYYDQEEMHAVLNWVQEQQEQA
;
A
#
# COMPACT_ATOMS: atom_id res chain seq x y z
N MET A 1 9.86 -30.53 -11.72
CA MET A 1 8.96 -29.94 -12.74
C MET A 1 9.60 -28.64 -13.22
N ARG A 2 9.99 -28.55 -14.50
CA ARG A 2 10.59 -27.35 -15.12
C ARG A 2 9.49 -26.63 -15.90
N PHE A 3 9.22 -25.37 -15.54
CA PHE A 3 8.32 -24.53 -16.34
C PHE A 3 9.17 -23.70 -17.31
N HIS A 4 9.03 -24.01 -18.61
CA HIS A 4 9.52 -23.19 -19.71
C HIS A 4 8.45 -22.14 -20.04
N ALA A 5 8.75 -20.86 -19.85
CA ALA A 5 7.95 -19.80 -20.45
C ALA A 5 8.40 -19.58 -21.90
N ARG A 6 7.48 -19.76 -22.84
CA ARG A 6 7.66 -19.43 -24.27
C ARG A 6 7.56 -17.91 -24.44
N ALA A 7 8.57 -17.32 -25.07
CA ALA A 7 8.49 -15.97 -25.61
C ALA A 7 7.64 -15.95 -26.87
N TYR A 8 6.66 -15.05 -26.94
CA TYR A 8 5.98 -14.68 -28.19
C TYR A 8 6.85 -13.67 -28.95
N ALA A 9 7.16 -13.99 -30.20
CA ALA A 9 7.83 -13.08 -31.13
C ALA A 9 6.78 -12.19 -31.81
N ALA A 10 6.95 -10.88 -31.71
CA ALA A 10 6.31 -9.92 -32.60
C ALA A 10 7.43 -9.27 -33.43
N ASP A 11 7.47 -9.64 -34.71
CA ASP A 11 8.28 -8.99 -35.74
C ASP A 11 7.74 -7.59 -36.00
N ALA A 12 8.56 -6.57 -35.73
CA ALA A 12 8.40 -5.24 -36.30
C ALA A 12 9.79 -4.69 -36.60
N THR A 13 10.19 -4.88 -37.86
CA THR A 13 11.40 -4.33 -38.45
C THR A 13 11.22 -2.83 -38.68
N CYS A 14 11.89 -1.99 -37.88
CA CYS A 14 12.25 -0.62 -38.27
C CYS A 14 13.60 -0.25 -37.66
N ARG A 15 14.60 -0.12 -38.54
CA ARG A 15 16.00 0.19 -38.28
C ARG A 15 16.16 1.70 -38.05
N GLY A 16 16.60 2.11 -36.85
CA GLY A 16 17.12 3.45 -36.52
C GLY A 16 18.50 3.31 -35.85
N PRO A 17 19.40 4.31 -35.94
CA PRO A 17 20.81 4.13 -35.62
C PRO A 17 21.06 4.01 -34.11
N SER A 18 22.08 3.21 -33.78
CA SER A 18 22.64 3.01 -32.44
C SER A 18 22.59 4.26 -31.58
N THR A 19 21.71 4.27 -30.60
CA THR A 19 21.97 4.99 -29.36
C THR A 19 22.27 3.91 -28.34
N THR A 20 23.50 3.89 -27.86
CA THR A 20 23.90 3.15 -26.67
C THR A 20 22.83 3.37 -25.61
N ILE A 21 21.98 2.37 -25.36
CA ILE A 21 21.18 2.37 -24.14
C ILE A 21 22.19 2.12 -23.05
N GLN A 22 22.72 3.24 -22.53
CA GLN A 22 23.29 3.25 -21.21
C GLN A 22 22.23 2.62 -20.33
N HIS A 23 22.53 1.44 -19.78
CA HIS A 23 21.84 0.95 -18.61
C HIS A 23 22.14 1.97 -17.50
N ASN A 24 21.38 3.06 -17.50
CA ASN A 24 21.19 3.82 -16.29
C ASN A 24 20.51 2.84 -15.36
N THR A 25 21.28 2.29 -14.42
CA THR A 25 20.76 1.75 -13.17
C THR A 25 20.16 2.92 -12.39
N SER A 26 19.18 3.60 -12.98
CA SER A 26 18.26 4.46 -12.27
C SER A 26 17.51 3.49 -11.39
N ARG A 27 17.88 3.48 -10.11
CA ARG A 27 16.98 3.07 -9.04
C ARG A 27 15.66 3.72 -9.38
N ARG A 28 14.69 2.97 -9.93
CA ARG A 28 13.34 3.48 -10.11
C ARG A 28 12.85 3.72 -8.71
N SER A 29 12.97 4.97 -8.25
CA SER A 29 12.26 5.39 -7.07
C SER A 29 10.79 5.15 -7.39
N VAL A 30 10.10 4.43 -6.52
CA VAL A 30 8.65 4.22 -6.59
C VAL A 30 7.87 5.55 -6.72
N ALA A 31 8.55 6.68 -6.48
CA ALA A 31 8.09 8.06 -6.65
C ALA A 31 7.54 8.44 -8.04
N ASP A 32 7.90 7.75 -9.13
CA ASP A 32 7.44 8.12 -10.48
C ASP A 32 6.10 7.47 -10.87
N LEU A 33 5.56 6.56 -10.04
CA LEU A 33 4.28 5.89 -10.30
C LEU A 33 3.14 6.58 -9.54
N PRO A 34 1.97 6.81 -10.17
CA PRO A 34 0.84 7.40 -9.48
C PRO A 34 0.30 6.42 -8.42
N LEU A 35 -0.11 6.92 -7.26
CA LEU A 35 -0.64 6.09 -6.16
C LEU A 35 -1.82 5.21 -6.59
N SER A 36 -2.61 5.66 -7.57
CA SER A 36 -3.72 4.89 -8.14
C SER A 36 -3.28 3.58 -8.80
N SER A 37 -2.03 3.46 -9.25
CA SER A 37 -1.47 2.21 -9.78
C SER A 37 -1.33 1.11 -8.73
N PHE A 38 -1.47 1.43 -7.44
CA PHE A 38 -1.35 0.49 -6.34
C PHE A 38 -2.70 0.12 -5.72
N ILE A 39 -3.81 0.66 -6.21
CA ILE A 39 -5.14 0.40 -5.64
C ILE A 39 -5.78 -0.83 -6.31
N GLY A 40 -6.57 -1.60 -5.55
CA GLY A 40 -7.23 -2.81 -6.03
C GLY A 40 -6.32 -4.04 -6.05
N SER A 41 -6.84 -5.17 -6.54
CA SER A 41 -6.14 -6.46 -6.48
C SER A 41 -4.82 -6.46 -7.27
N ASP A 42 -4.83 -5.92 -8.48
CA ASP A 42 -3.63 -5.87 -9.34
C ASP A 42 -2.59 -4.87 -8.81
N GLY A 43 -3.07 -3.75 -8.28
CA GLY A 43 -2.23 -2.75 -7.62
C GLY A 43 -1.55 -3.29 -6.37
N LEU A 44 -2.28 -4.07 -5.56
CA LEU A 44 -1.73 -4.76 -4.39
C LEU A 44 -0.65 -5.77 -4.78
N ILE A 45 -0.88 -6.59 -5.81
CA ILE A 45 0.15 -7.54 -6.30
C ILE A 45 1.41 -6.81 -6.78
N THR A 46 1.24 -5.70 -7.50
CA THR A 46 2.37 -4.85 -7.91
C THR A 46 3.13 -4.34 -6.69
N PHE A 47 2.41 -3.83 -5.69
CA PHE A 47 2.99 -3.31 -4.45
C PHE A 47 3.74 -4.40 -3.65
N LEU A 48 3.18 -5.61 -3.56
CA LEU A 48 3.81 -6.76 -2.92
C LEU A 48 5.08 -7.22 -3.65
N SER A 49 5.13 -7.14 -4.98
CA SER A 49 6.36 -7.44 -5.73
C SER A 49 7.50 -6.48 -5.40
N PHE A 50 7.21 -5.20 -5.14
CA PHE A 50 8.22 -4.22 -4.75
C PHE A 50 8.80 -4.47 -3.36
N LEU A 51 8.00 -5.04 -2.46
CA LEU A 51 8.46 -5.53 -1.17
C LEU A 51 9.42 -6.72 -1.33
N ASP A 52 9.06 -7.70 -2.17
CA ASP A 52 9.90 -8.87 -2.44
C ASP A 52 11.26 -8.48 -3.06
N ASP A 53 11.23 -7.52 -4.00
CA ASP A 53 12.42 -6.94 -4.63
C ASP A 53 13.24 -6.02 -3.70
N LYS A 54 12.79 -5.79 -2.46
CA LYS A 54 13.42 -4.92 -1.46
C LYS A 54 13.67 -3.51 -1.98
N LEU A 55 12.72 -2.96 -2.74
CA LEU A 55 12.81 -1.63 -3.33
C LEU A 55 12.62 -0.49 -2.32
N PHE A 56 12.15 -0.81 -1.12
CA PHE A 56 11.93 0.16 -0.05
C PHE A 56 13.05 0.09 0.99
N SER A 57 13.47 1.25 1.49
CA SER A 57 14.49 1.34 2.55
C SER A 57 13.92 1.05 3.94
N GLU A 58 12.66 1.40 4.17
CA GLU A 58 11.99 1.27 5.47
C GLU A 58 10.70 0.45 5.34
N GLU A 59 10.72 -0.81 5.78
CA GLU A 59 9.56 -1.71 5.67
C GLU A 59 8.34 -1.20 6.45
N SER A 60 8.55 -0.47 7.56
CA SER A 60 7.49 0.11 8.39
C SER A 60 6.67 1.16 7.66
N GLU A 61 7.30 2.04 6.90
CA GLU A 61 6.61 3.06 6.08
C GLU A 61 5.73 2.42 5.00
N VAL A 62 6.19 1.30 4.47
CA VAL A 62 5.50 0.55 3.41
C VAL A 62 4.26 -0.14 3.96
N LEU A 63 4.37 -0.73 5.16
CA LEU A 63 3.22 -1.30 5.87
C LEU A 63 2.16 -0.23 6.18
N GLU A 64 2.57 0.97 6.57
CA GLU A 64 1.65 2.10 6.73
C GLU A 64 0.96 2.45 5.41
N LEU A 65 1.72 2.57 4.31
CA LEU A 65 1.14 2.90 3.01
C LEU A 65 0.11 1.85 2.55
N ILE A 66 0.39 0.57 2.75
CA ILE A 66 -0.57 -0.52 2.44
C ILE A 66 -1.84 -0.36 3.25
N LYS A 67 -1.72 -0.13 4.57
CA LYS A 67 -2.90 0.03 5.44
C LYS A 67 -3.76 1.21 4.98
N ARG A 68 -3.15 2.35 4.66
CA ARG A 68 -3.84 3.58 4.22
C ARG A 68 -4.55 3.44 2.88
N LEU A 69 -3.98 2.67 1.95
CA LEU A 69 -4.55 2.49 0.62
C LEU A 69 -5.61 1.39 0.55
N HIS A 70 -5.42 0.30 1.30
CA HIS A 70 -6.20 -0.92 1.11
C HIS A 70 -7.14 -1.26 2.26
N VAL A 71 -6.89 -0.78 3.48
CA VAL A 71 -7.74 -1.10 4.63
C VAL A 71 -8.81 -0.02 4.73
N PRO A 72 -10.09 -0.35 4.52
CA PRO A 72 -11.17 0.62 4.67
C PRO A 72 -11.15 1.23 6.07
N ASN A 73 -11.59 2.48 6.20
CA ASN A 73 -11.66 3.22 7.47
C ASN A 73 -10.32 3.48 8.19
N TYR A 74 -9.22 2.83 7.82
CA TYR A 74 -7.95 2.95 8.54
C TYR A 74 -7.40 4.37 8.53
N GLU A 75 -7.32 5.02 7.35
CA GLU A 75 -6.78 6.38 7.26
C GLU A 75 -7.61 7.39 8.09
N ALA A 76 -8.92 7.20 8.13
CA ALA A 76 -9.82 8.04 8.93
C ALA A 76 -9.67 7.77 10.43
N ALA A 77 -9.50 6.50 10.82
CA ALA A 77 -9.47 6.08 12.22
C ALA A 77 -8.09 6.18 12.89
N ARG A 78 -6.98 6.13 12.13
CA ARG A 78 -5.62 5.90 12.68
C ARG A 78 -5.14 6.93 13.70
N HIS A 79 -5.68 8.15 13.63
CA HIS A 79 -5.33 9.22 14.56
C HIS A 79 -6.12 9.19 15.87
N HIS A 80 -7.13 8.32 15.97
CA HIS A 80 -8.07 8.30 17.08
C HIS A 80 -7.97 7.04 17.94
N PHE A 81 -7.18 6.03 17.54
CA PHE A 81 -7.09 4.76 18.28
C PHE A 81 -6.68 4.94 19.74
N GLU A 82 -5.60 5.68 20.03
CA GLU A 82 -5.14 5.87 21.41
C GLU A 82 -6.21 6.56 22.27
N ALA A 83 -6.86 7.59 21.74
CA ALA A 83 -7.91 8.31 22.44
C ALA A 83 -9.16 7.44 22.67
N ALA A 84 -9.57 6.66 21.67
CA ALA A 84 -10.70 5.75 21.77
C ALA A 84 -10.46 4.64 22.81
N ILE A 85 -9.25 4.06 22.82
CA ILE A 85 -8.84 3.06 23.83
C ILE A 85 -8.85 3.67 25.24
N ALA A 86 -8.28 4.88 25.39
CA ALA A 86 -8.25 5.56 26.69
C ALA A 86 -9.67 5.90 27.23
N ASN A 87 -10.64 6.10 26.35
CA ASN A 87 -12.04 6.34 26.70
C ASN A 87 -12.86 5.04 26.80
N GLY A 88 -12.24 3.86 26.63
CA GLY A 88 -12.92 2.58 26.73
C GLY A 88 -13.91 2.28 25.60
N VAL A 89 -13.75 2.92 24.44
CA VAL A 89 -14.59 2.68 23.25
C VAL A 89 -14.47 1.23 22.79
N PHE A 90 -13.27 0.66 22.88
CA PHE A 90 -13.00 -0.76 22.64
C PHE A 90 -11.75 -1.20 23.39
N GLU A 91 -11.60 -2.51 23.56
CA GLU A 91 -10.39 -3.13 24.12
C GLU A 91 -9.55 -3.77 23.00
N PRO A 92 -8.26 -3.41 22.86
CA PRO A 92 -7.36 -4.02 21.88
C PRO A 92 -7.24 -5.53 22.05
N ARG A 93 -7.61 -6.30 21.01
CA ARG A 93 -7.39 -7.76 20.94
C ARG A 93 -6.16 -8.14 20.10
N SER A 94 -5.65 -7.17 19.35
CA SER A 94 -4.53 -7.32 18.41
C SER A 94 -3.38 -6.39 18.77
N ALA A 95 -2.27 -6.54 18.05
CA ALA A 95 -1.14 -5.63 18.17
C ALA A 95 -1.57 -4.18 17.82
N PRO A 96 -0.92 -3.17 18.42
CA PRO A 96 -1.22 -1.77 18.13
C PRO A 96 -1.24 -1.49 16.63
N SER A 97 -2.21 -0.71 16.18
CA SER A 97 -2.44 -0.38 14.77
C SER A 97 -2.98 -1.52 13.87
N TYR A 98 -3.23 -2.72 14.39
CA TYR A 98 -3.82 -3.85 13.65
C TYR A 98 -5.26 -4.14 14.07
N TYR A 99 -6.05 -3.08 14.24
CA TYR A 99 -7.45 -3.18 14.61
C TYR A 99 -8.31 -3.60 13.43
N ASP A 100 -9.41 -4.30 13.68
CA ASP A 100 -10.31 -4.75 12.62
C ASP A 100 -11.34 -3.69 12.23
N GLN A 101 -12.19 -4.00 11.25
CA GLN A 101 -13.19 -3.05 10.76
C GLN A 101 -14.26 -2.72 11.80
N GLU A 102 -14.60 -3.65 12.70
CA GLU A 102 -15.57 -3.40 13.77
C GLU A 102 -15.01 -2.38 14.76
N GLU A 103 -13.76 -2.56 15.17
CA GLU A 103 -13.03 -1.64 16.04
C GLU A 103 -12.87 -0.26 15.37
N MET A 104 -12.54 -0.20 14.07
CA MET A 104 -12.47 1.06 13.32
C MET A 104 -13.82 1.77 13.22
N HIS A 105 -14.91 1.03 13.01
CA HIS A 105 -16.25 1.60 12.99
C HIS A 105 -16.65 2.18 14.34
N ALA A 106 -16.36 1.47 15.44
CA ALA A 106 -16.59 1.97 16.79
C ALA A 106 -15.85 3.30 17.05
N VAL A 107 -14.58 3.37 16.63
CA VAL A 107 -13.76 4.59 16.74
C VAL A 107 -14.38 5.74 15.93
N LEU A 108 -14.77 5.51 14.67
CA LEU A 108 -15.32 6.55 13.82
C LEU A 108 -16.69 7.05 14.30
N ASN A 109 -17.55 6.15 14.77
CA ASN A 109 -18.84 6.53 15.37
C ASN A 109 -18.62 7.41 16.61
N TRP A 110 -17.69 7.00 17.48
CA TRP A 110 -17.34 7.79 18.66
C TRP A 110 -16.80 9.17 18.28
N VAL A 111 -15.92 9.29 17.27
CA VAL A 111 -15.43 10.60 16.80
C VAL A 111 -16.58 11.48 16.30
N GLN A 112 -17.54 10.91 15.57
CA GLN A 112 -18.70 11.66 15.09
C GLN A 112 -19.56 12.18 16.25
N GLU A 113 -19.86 11.34 17.25
CA GLU A 113 -20.62 11.73 18.43
C GLU A 113 -19.99 12.90 19.18
N GLN A 114 -18.65 12.93 19.26
CA GLN A 114 -17.92 14.02 19.92
C GLN A 114 -17.98 15.33 19.11
N GLN A 115 -18.04 15.26 17.79
CA GLN A 115 -18.18 16.45 16.94
C GLN A 115 -19.58 17.06 17.02
N GLU A 116 -20.62 16.25 17.23
CA GLU A 116 -22.00 16.70 17.36
C GLU A 116 -22.28 17.37 18.72
N GLN A 117 -21.43 17.12 19.72
CA GLN A 117 -21.54 17.69 21.08
C GLN A 117 -20.69 18.95 21.29
N ALA A 118 -19.91 19.37 20.28
CA ALA A 118 -19.03 20.54 20.30
C ALA A 118 -19.67 21.78 19.67
#